data_AF-A0A6A5TQ71-F1
#
_entry.id   AF-A0A6A5TQ71-F1
#
_cell.length_a   1.000
_cell.length_b   1.000
_cell.length_c   1.000
_cell.angle_alpha   90.00
_cell.angle_beta   90.00
_cell.angle_gamma   90.00
#
_symmetry.space_group_name_H-M   'P 1'
#
loop_
_entity.id
_entity.type
_entity.pdbx_description
1 polymer ?
#
loop_
_entity_poly.entity_id
_entity_poly.type
_entity_poly.pdbx_seq_one_letter_code
_entity_poly.pdbx_strand_id
1 'polypeptide(L)'
;MQLPNIITTTIVLTSTTLALALPQPQSHPNSTPHLPHIYPRAIDPALVPDFGVKPNQKIANSADCQGINNSRIPCQCPPNRQTFITKLNQFVDAGNAFGSPVKFPQGTDAASQKTRTNALILTLQNLNGKGVGCPLVSTTFGSLPR
;
A
#
# COMPACT_ATOMS: atom_id res chain seq x y z
N MET A 1 -67.61 14.99 52.17
CA MET A 1 -67.89 16.16 51.30
C MET A 1 -67.26 15.88 49.93
N GLN A 2 -67.94 16.35 48.89
CA GLN A 2 -67.97 15.83 47.53
C GLN A 2 -67.07 16.64 46.56
N LEU A 3 -66.83 16.05 45.37
CA LEU A 3 -66.42 16.64 44.07
C LEU A 3 -64.91 16.64 43.67
N PRO A 4 -64.61 16.59 42.34
CA PRO A 4 -63.76 15.56 41.72
C PRO A 4 -62.73 16.12 40.69
N ASN A 5 -62.09 15.20 39.94
CA ASN A 5 -61.56 15.33 38.56
C ASN A 5 -60.77 16.59 38.17
N ILE A 6 -59.52 16.44 37.70
CA ILE A 6 -59.16 16.72 36.29
C ILE A 6 -57.96 15.85 35.88
N ILE A 7 -58.15 15.00 34.88
CA ILE A 7 -57.09 14.25 34.19
C ILE A 7 -56.53 15.19 33.11
N THR A 8 -55.29 15.66 33.28
CA THR A 8 -54.60 16.44 32.23
C THR A 8 -53.79 15.49 31.36
N THR A 9 -54.38 15.09 30.24
CA THR A 9 -53.74 14.33 29.17
C THR A 9 -52.91 15.26 28.30
N THR A 10 -51.58 15.20 28.40
CA THR A 10 -50.69 15.92 27.48
C THR A 10 -50.46 15.08 26.24
N ILE A 11 -51.09 15.47 25.13
CA ILE A 11 -50.90 14.89 23.80
C ILE A 11 -49.58 15.42 23.23
N VAL A 12 -48.60 14.53 23.01
CA VAL A 12 -47.36 14.87 22.31
C VAL A 12 -47.60 14.68 20.81
N LEU A 13 -47.76 15.79 20.07
CA LEU A 13 -47.79 15.79 18.61
C LEU A 13 -46.36 15.76 18.08
N THR A 14 -45.83 14.56 17.81
CA THR A 14 -44.60 14.43 17.01
C THR A 14 -44.99 14.37 15.54
N SER A 15 -44.79 15.49 14.85
CA SER A 15 -44.96 15.65 13.42
C SER A 15 -44.06 14.67 12.65
N THR A 16 -44.67 13.66 12.02
CA THR A 16 -44.01 12.82 11.02
C THR A 16 -43.83 13.60 9.73
N THR A 17 -42.61 14.02 9.43
CA THR A 17 -42.23 14.51 8.10
C THR A 17 -41.99 13.33 7.18
N LEU A 18 -42.91 13.12 6.23
CA LEU A 18 -42.74 12.24 5.09
C LEU A 18 -41.75 12.91 4.12
N ALA A 19 -40.50 12.45 4.07
CA ALA A 19 -39.55 12.84 3.03
C ALA A 19 -39.77 11.96 1.80
N LEU A 20 -40.30 12.55 0.72
CA LEU A 20 -40.30 11.96 -0.62
C LEU A 20 -38.86 11.92 -1.14
N ALA A 21 -38.20 10.76 -1.03
CA ALA A 21 -36.90 10.54 -1.65
C ALA A 21 -37.07 10.39 -3.17
N LEU A 22 -36.59 11.37 -3.93
CA LEU A 22 -36.39 11.25 -5.38
C LEU A 22 -35.23 10.27 -5.64
N PRO A 23 -35.29 9.43 -6.70
CA PRO A 23 -34.13 8.66 -7.14
C PRO A 23 -33.00 9.60 -7.58
N GLN A 24 -31.88 9.58 -6.86
CA GLN A 24 -30.67 10.29 -7.28
C GLN A 24 -29.99 9.50 -8.42
N PRO A 25 -29.68 10.12 -9.57
CA PRO A 25 -28.82 9.49 -10.56
C PRO A 25 -27.41 9.30 -9.99
N GLN A 26 -26.94 8.05 -9.98
CA GLN A 26 -25.58 7.69 -9.57
C GLN A 26 -24.56 8.28 -10.56
N SER A 27 -24.01 9.45 -10.25
CA SER A 27 -22.79 9.93 -10.91
C SER A 27 -21.58 9.33 -10.22
N HIS A 28 -21.12 8.18 -10.71
CA HIS A 28 -19.74 7.75 -10.56
C HIS A 28 -18.81 8.89 -11.04
N PRO A 29 -17.80 9.34 -10.30
CA PRO A 29 -16.75 10.15 -10.89
C PRO A 29 -15.92 9.24 -11.81
N ASN A 30 -16.35 9.21 -13.06
CA ASN A 30 -15.60 8.71 -14.19
C ASN A 30 -14.26 9.47 -14.26
N SER A 31 -13.19 8.67 -14.30
CA SER A 31 -11.86 8.93 -14.85
C SER A 31 -11.50 10.40 -15.09
N THR A 32 -10.58 10.89 -14.26
CA THR A 32 -9.76 12.06 -14.59
C THR A 32 -9.13 11.91 -15.98
N PRO A 33 -9.04 12.98 -16.78
CA PRO A 33 -8.26 12.97 -18.01
C PRO A 33 -6.80 12.69 -17.65
N HIS A 34 -6.31 11.50 -17.94
CA HIS A 34 -4.87 11.23 -17.93
C HIS A 34 -4.26 12.05 -19.06
N LEU A 35 -3.69 13.22 -18.71
CA LEU A 35 -2.76 13.92 -19.58
C LEU A 35 -1.70 12.91 -20.04
N PRO A 36 -1.14 13.04 -21.25
CA PRO A 36 0.02 12.25 -21.63
C PRO A 36 1.17 12.63 -20.70
N HIS A 37 1.36 11.85 -19.64
CA HIS A 37 2.51 11.92 -18.76
C HIS A 37 3.71 11.51 -19.61
N ILE A 38 4.40 12.50 -20.18
CA ILE A 38 5.79 12.34 -20.61
C ILE A 38 6.62 12.26 -19.33
N TYR A 39 6.47 11.15 -18.63
CA TYR A 39 7.39 10.69 -17.60
C TYR A 39 8.20 9.55 -18.22
N PRO A 40 9.51 9.46 -17.93
CA PRO A 40 10.25 8.22 -18.17
C PRO A 40 9.42 7.07 -17.60
N ARG A 41 9.27 5.99 -18.38
CA ARG A 41 8.26 4.92 -18.20
C ARG A 41 8.04 4.58 -16.73
N ALA A 42 7.01 5.19 -16.15
CA ALA A 42 6.67 4.99 -14.75
C ALA A 42 6.40 3.51 -14.53
N ILE A 43 7.01 2.94 -13.50
CA ILE A 43 6.76 1.55 -13.12
C ILE A 43 5.29 1.41 -12.72
N ASP A 44 4.60 0.45 -13.33
CA ASP A 44 3.27 0.03 -12.89
C ASP A 44 3.36 -0.52 -11.45
N PRO A 45 2.74 0.16 -10.45
CA PRO A 45 2.75 -0.30 -9.08
C PRO A 45 2.10 -1.67 -8.87
N ALA A 46 1.25 -2.13 -9.79
CA ALA A 46 0.63 -3.46 -9.72
C ALA A 46 1.65 -4.60 -9.93
N LEU A 47 2.75 -4.31 -10.63
CA LEU A 47 3.85 -5.26 -10.83
C LEU A 47 4.85 -5.31 -9.67
N VAL A 48 4.64 -4.49 -8.62
CA VAL A 48 5.42 -4.50 -7.38
C VAL A 48 4.60 -5.25 -6.32
N PRO A 49 4.95 -6.50 -5.97
CA PRO A 49 4.22 -7.26 -4.97
C PRO A 49 4.22 -6.57 -3.61
N ASP A 50 3.25 -6.91 -2.76
CA ASP A 50 3.29 -6.52 -1.36
C ASP A 50 4.52 -7.15 -0.66
N PHE A 51 4.99 -6.50 0.40
CA PHE A 51 6.15 -7.01 1.14
C PHE A 51 5.83 -8.28 1.92
N GLY A 52 4.57 -8.54 2.28
CA GLY A 52 4.15 -9.72 3.03
C GLY A 52 4.72 -9.82 4.46
N VAL A 53 5.38 -8.76 4.94
CA VAL A 53 5.84 -8.58 6.32
C VAL A 53 5.20 -7.30 6.85
N LYS A 54 4.66 -7.34 8.06
CA LYS A 54 4.10 -6.13 8.68
C LYS A 54 5.24 -5.24 9.20
N PRO A 55 5.25 -3.93 8.87
CA PRO A 55 6.24 -3.02 9.40
C PRO A 55 6.11 -2.89 10.92
N ASN A 56 7.22 -2.65 11.60
CA ASN A 56 7.29 -2.41 13.05
C ASN A 56 6.72 -3.54 13.94
N GLN A 57 6.69 -4.80 13.45
CA GLN A 57 6.28 -5.95 14.25
C GLN A 57 7.38 -6.30 15.27
N LYS A 58 7.33 -5.70 16.45
CA LYS A 58 8.34 -5.87 17.51
C LYS A 58 8.41 -7.29 18.05
N ILE A 59 9.62 -7.76 18.31
CA ILE A 59 9.89 -8.99 19.06
C ILE A 59 10.01 -8.63 20.55
N ALA A 60 9.35 -9.40 21.42
CA ALA A 60 9.44 -9.17 22.87
C ALA A 60 10.89 -9.25 23.36
N ASN A 61 11.28 -8.30 24.21
CA ASN A 61 12.64 -8.20 24.78
C ASN A 61 13.75 -8.06 23.72
N SER A 62 13.46 -7.48 22.55
CA SER A 62 14.45 -7.18 21.50
C SER A 62 14.30 -5.76 20.96
N ALA A 63 15.40 -5.18 20.46
CA ALA A 63 15.37 -3.95 19.68
C ALA A 63 14.83 -4.18 18.25
N ASP A 64 14.91 -5.43 17.78
CA ASP A 64 14.56 -5.85 16.43
C ASP A 64 13.05 -6.04 16.21
N CYS A 65 12.68 -6.07 14.94
CA CYS A 65 11.37 -6.47 14.47
C CYS A 65 11.42 -7.84 13.78
N GLN A 66 10.25 -8.44 13.60
CA GLN A 66 10.07 -9.77 13.07
C GLN A 66 9.92 -9.72 11.55
N GLY A 67 10.82 -10.41 10.86
CA GLY A 67 10.74 -10.68 9.42
C GLY A 67 10.21 -12.08 9.13
N ILE A 68 10.38 -12.51 7.88
CA ILE A 68 10.02 -13.85 7.43
C ILE A 68 10.74 -14.92 8.27
N ASN A 69 10.03 -16.01 8.57
CA ASN A 69 10.52 -17.15 9.36
C ASN A 69 11.12 -16.76 10.72
N ASN A 70 10.54 -15.76 11.39
CA ASN A 70 11.01 -15.24 12.68
C ASN A 70 12.43 -14.64 12.66
N SER A 71 12.91 -14.26 11.47
CA SER A 71 14.19 -13.55 11.33
C SER A 71 14.13 -12.21 12.04
N ARG A 72 15.26 -11.79 12.63
CA ARG A 72 15.40 -10.45 13.20
C ARG A 72 15.75 -9.46 12.10
N ILE A 73 14.95 -8.41 11.96
CA ILE A 73 15.15 -7.34 10.99
C ILE A 73 15.12 -5.98 11.68
N PRO A 74 15.75 -4.94 11.11
CA PRO A 74 15.57 -3.59 11.60
C PRO A 74 14.11 -3.15 11.51
N CYS A 75 13.61 -2.39 12.50
CA CYS A 75 12.19 -2.05 12.56
C CYS A 75 11.71 -1.09 11.46
N GLN A 76 12.61 -0.33 10.86
CA GLN A 76 12.31 0.45 9.65
C GLN A 76 12.09 -0.43 8.39
N CYS A 77 12.24 -1.75 8.50
CA CYS A 77 12.02 -2.71 7.43
C CYS A 77 10.75 -3.54 7.69
N PRO A 78 9.92 -3.81 6.67
CA PRO A 78 10.04 -3.30 5.30
C PRO A 78 9.87 -1.77 5.21
N PRO A 79 10.41 -1.13 4.16
CA PRO A 79 10.29 0.32 3.98
C PRO A 79 8.84 0.73 3.68
N ASN A 80 8.57 2.03 3.68
CA ASN A 80 7.32 2.53 3.11
C ASN A 80 7.24 2.15 1.61
N ARG A 81 6.10 1.61 1.17
CA ARG A 81 5.91 1.11 -0.20
C ARG A 81 6.09 2.21 -1.26
N GLN A 82 5.60 3.42 -1.00
CA GLN A 82 5.76 4.53 -1.94
C GLN A 82 7.24 4.94 -2.04
N THR A 83 7.94 5.05 -0.92
CA THR A 83 9.39 5.32 -0.92
C THR A 83 10.17 4.27 -1.70
N PHE A 84 9.81 2.99 -1.54
CA PHE A 84 10.41 1.90 -2.29
C PHE A 84 10.17 2.02 -3.80
N ILE A 85 8.93 2.27 -4.24
CA ILE A 85 8.58 2.44 -5.66
C ILE A 85 9.30 3.65 -6.26
N THR A 86 9.37 4.77 -5.54
CA THR A 86 10.15 5.94 -5.98
C THR A 86 11.61 5.56 -6.21
N LYS A 87 12.23 4.79 -5.30
CA LYS A 87 13.62 4.37 -5.45
C LYS A 87 13.82 3.36 -6.59
N LEU A 88 12.88 2.45 -6.77
CA LEU A 88 12.87 1.50 -7.88
C LEU A 88 12.83 2.23 -9.22
N ASN A 89 11.96 3.24 -9.37
CA ASN A 89 11.91 4.07 -10.58
C ASN A 89 13.27 4.73 -10.84
N GLN A 90 13.90 5.33 -9.81
CA GLN A 90 15.22 5.95 -9.97
C GLN A 90 16.29 4.98 -10.49
N PHE A 91 16.32 3.74 -9.98
CA PHE A 91 17.30 2.75 -10.46
C PHE A 91 16.98 2.21 -11.85
N VAL A 92 15.71 2.08 -12.20
CA VAL A 92 15.28 1.69 -13.55
C VAL A 92 15.62 2.78 -14.57
N ASP A 93 15.37 4.05 -14.23
CA ASP A 93 15.70 5.21 -15.07
C ASP A 93 17.20 5.35 -15.27
N ALA A 94 18.00 5.11 -14.22
CA ALA A 94 19.46 5.07 -14.30
C ALA A 94 19.98 3.80 -14.99
N GLY A 95 19.13 2.80 -15.22
CA GLY A 95 19.49 1.47 -15.73
C GLY A 95 20.40 0.65 -14.80
N ASN A 96 20.70 1.14 -13.59
CA ASN A 96 21.55 0.45 -12.61
C ASN A 96 21.31 0.93 -11.17
N ALA A 97 21.63 0.07 -10.22
CA ALA A 97 21.81 0.38 -8.80
C ALA A 97 23.28 0.17 -8.43
N PHE A 98 24.04 1.27 -8.31
CA PHE A 98 25.46 1.25 -7.94
C PHE A 98 26.32 0.31 -8.80
N GLY A 99 26.13 0.35 -10.12
CA GLY A 99 26.84 -0.48 -11.09
C GLY A 99 26.20 -1.85 -11.36
N SER A 100 25.19 -2.26 -10.59
CA SER A 100 24.41 -3.47 -10.86
C SER A 100 23.27 -3.15 -11.84
N PRO A 101 23.15 -3.82 -13.01
CA PRO A 101 22.09 -3.53 -13.97
C PRO A 101 20.69 -3.69 -13.37
N VAL A 102 19.81 -2.72 -13.65
CA VAL A 102 18.41 -2.75 -13.21
C VAL A 102 17.51 -2.56 -14.42
N LYS A 103 16.54 -3.47 -14.58
CA LYS A 103 15.49 -3.42 -15.60
C LYS A 103 14.16 -3.86 -14.98
N PHE A 104 13.06 -3.29 -15.46
CA PHE A 104 11.73 -3.64 -14.96
C PHE A 104 10.73 -3.83 -16.13
N PRO A 105 10.82 -4.98 -16.83
CA PRO A 105 9.97 -5.26 -17.99
C PRO A 105 8.51 -5.45 -17.58
N GLN A 106 7.58 -5.24 -18.51
CA GLN A 106 6.14 -5.42 -18.30
C GLN A 106 5.64 -6.85 -18.65
N GLY A 107 6.46 -7.64 -19.36
CA GLY A 107 6.07 -8.98 -19.84
C GLY A 107 5.65 -9.94 -18.72
N THR A 108 4.75 -10.86 -19.03
CA THR A 108 4.25 -11.86 -18.07
C THR A 108 5.02 -13.18 -18.13
N ASP A 109 5.97 -13.31 -19.05
CA ASP A 109 6.84 -14.47 -19.19
C ASP A 109 7.81 -14.64 -18.01
N ALA A 110 8.35 -15.84 -17.85
CA ALA A 110 9.25 -16.17 -16.74
C ALA A 110 10.51 -15.28 -16.72
N ALA A 111 11.08 -14.93 -17.88
CA ALA A 111 12.28 -14.11 -17.94
C ALA A 111 12.00 -12.67 -17.46
N SER A 112 10.85 -12.10 -17.86
CA SER A 112 10.39 -10.81 -17.37
C SER A 112 10.15 -10.81 -15.86
N GLN A 113 9.53 -11.86 -15.32
CA GLN A 113 9.31 -12.01 -13.88
C GLN A 113 10.62 -12.07 -13.09
N LYS A 114 11.59 -12.89 -13.52
CA LYS A 114 12.93 -12.98 -12.91
C LYS A 114 13.65 -11.64 -12.91
N THR A 115 13.59 -10.94 -14.03
CA THR A 115 14.21 -9.61 -14.19
C THR A 115 13.61 -8.59 -13.21
N ARG A 116 12.27 -8.57 -13.07
CA ARG A 116 11.60 -7.72 -12.07
C ARG A 116 11.99 -8.11 -10.65
N THR A 117 11.97 -9.39 -10.30
CA THR A 117 12.38 -9.88 -8.97
C THR A 117 13.79 -9.40 -8.62
N ASN A 118 14.75 -9.51 -9.55
CA ASN A 118 16.12 -9.02 -9.33
C ASN A 118 16.15 -7.50 -9.10
N ALA A 119 15.41 -6.71 -9.88
CA ALA A 119 15.30 -5.27 -9.67
C ALA A 119 14.68 -4.90 -8.31
N LEU A 120 13.65 -5.63 -7.86
CA LEU A 120 13.03 -5.45 -6.55
C LEU A 120 14.05 -5.70 -5.42
N ILE A 121 14.82 -6.78 -5.50
CA ILE A 121 15.83 -7.16 -4.50
C ILE A 121 16.97 -6.15 -4.47
N LEU A 122 17.51 -5.78 -5.65
CA LEU A 122 18.57 -4.79 -5.75
C LEU A 122 18.12 -3.45 -5.16
N THR A 123 16.88 -3.04 -5.42
CA THR A 123 16.32 -1.81 -4.83
C THR A 123 16.21 -1.92 -3.32
N LEU A 124 15.68 -3.04 -2.81
CA LEU A 124 15.49 -3.28 -1.38
C LEU A 124 16.83 -3.17 -0.61
N GLN A 125 17.88 -3.79 -1.15
CA GLN A 125 19.21 -3.86 -0.53
C GLN A 125 20.02 -2.58 -0.70
N ASN A 126 19.65 -1.70 -1.63
CA ASN A 126 20.39 -0.47 -1.93
C ASN A 126 19.55 0.80 -1.70
N LEU A 127 18.49 0.71 -0.90
CA LEU A 127 17.49 1.77 -0.73
C LEU A 127 18.10 3.12 -0.31
N ASN A 128 19.08 3.09 0.59
CA ASN A 128 19.70 4.27 1.19
C ASN A 128 21.20 4.41 0.84
N GLY A 129 21.70 3.63 -0.10
CA GLY A 129 23.12 3.57 -0.44
C GLY A 129 23.56 2.18 -0.87
N LYS A 130 24.80 2.04 -1.35
CA LYS A 130 25.34 0.74 -1.79
C LYS A 130 25.38 -0.25 -0.62
N GLY A 131 24.58 -1.30 -0.69
CA GLY A 131 24.42 -2.30 0.36
C GLY A 131 23.75 -1.78 1.65
N VAL A 132 23.22 -0.56 1.64
CA VAL A 132 22.53 0.05 2.78
C VAL A 132 21.05 0.07 2.49
N GLY A 133 20.35 -0.97 2.95
CA GLY A 133 18.92 -1.15 2.71
C GLY A 133 18.32 -2.15 3.67
N CYS A 134 17.18 -2.70 3.29
CA CYS A 134 16.51 -3.73 4.07
C CYS A 134 17.03 -5.12 3.69
N PRO A 135 17.23 -6.02 4.67
CA PRO A 135 17.58 -7.40 4.37
C PRO A 135 16.42 -8.09 3.64
N LEU A 136 16.74 -9.06 2.77
CA LEU A 136 15.75 -9.75 1.92
C LEU A 136 14.60 -10.38 2.73
N VAL A 137 14.89 -10.89 3.93
CA VAL A 137 13.90 -11.47 4.85
C VAL A 137 12.93 -10.45 5.45
N SER A 138 13.07 -9.16 5.12
CA SER A 138 12.07 -8.13 5.43
C SER A 138 10.90 -8.12 4.44
N THR A 139 10.97 -8.92 3.37
CA THR A 139 9.91 -9.06 2.38
C THR A 139 9.77 -10.50 1.89
N THR A 140 8.69 -10.78 1.18
CA THR A 140 8.45 -12.04 0.46
C THR A 140 9.14 -12.11 -0.90
N PHE A 141 9.98 -11.13 -1.26
CA PHE A 141 10.71 -11.16 -2.53
C PHE A 141 11.68 -12.35 -2.61
N GLY A 142 12.04 -12.91 -1.46
CA GLY A 142 12.70 -14.23 -1.33
C GLY A 142 11.97 -15.37 -2.04
N SER A 143 10.66 -15.31 -2.17
CA SER A 143 9.80 -16.38 -2.70
C SER A 143 9.35 -16.17 -4.15
N LEU A 144 9.73 -15.04 -4.77
CA LEU A 144 9.37 -14.73 -6.16
C LEU A 144 10.28 -15.48 -7.16
N PRO A 145 9.85 -15.64 -8.43
CA PRO A 145 10.67 -16.26 -9.47
C PRO A 145 12.03 -15.56 -9.64
N ARG A 146 13.13 -16.33 -9.68
CA ARG A 146 14.52 -15.86 -9.88
C ARG A 146 15.21 -16.52 -11.07
#